data_AF-A0A9D5JKJ0-F1
#
_entry.id   AF-A0A9D5JKJ0-F1
#
_cell.length_a   1.000
_cell.length_b   1.000
_cell.length_c   1.000
_cell.angle_alpha   90.00
_cell.angle_beta   90.00
_cell.angle_gamma   90.00
#
_symmetry.space_group_name_H-M   'P 1'
#
loop_
_entity.id
_entity.type
_entity.pdbx_description
1 polymer ?
#
loop_
_entity_poly.entity_id
_entity_poly.type
_entity_poly.pdbx_seq_one_letter_code
_entity_poly.pdbx_strand_id
1 'polypeptide(L)'
;SGDSSGSLRYVQVKYAGSQPARLFYLRGIFFGGVGSGTTVEYVQVHNTTRYGIGYFGGTVNSRRVVVTGNDAGQLDINYGYRGSIQYVIGIQRRGSGGSSVGVSSGSNPTLSNFTLIGKGDRSGDGIRVRAGATGFYMNGVLTDERFCLRYERGAGDGVEGFTPGSDPAFRSVLFDCVGGLFSTGSDTTTGQAAVDAAGANNVTGVANTLEGFVNGSVETGVRTTPAPRGNTFLETVDYIGAVKNAEDTWWQGWTCGLEESDPC
;
A
#
# COMPACT_ATOMS: atom_id res chain seq x y z
N SER A 1 17.68 -0.56 -14.48
CA SER A 1 17.81 0.80 -15.02
C SER A 1 17.89 1.76 -13.85
N GLY A 2 18.94 2.59 -13.82
CA GLY A 2 19.12 3.67 -12.85
C GLY A 2 18.78 5.05 -13.43
N ASP A 3 18.04 5.07 -14.54
CA ASP A 3 17.69 6.30 -15.26
C ASP A 3 16.81 7.21 -14.40
N SER A 4 16.91 8.51 -14.66
CA SER A 4 16.16 9.55 -13.96
C SER A 4 15.21 10.27 -14.91
N SER A 5 13.96 10.42 -14.48
CA SER A 5 12.94 11.25 -15.12
C SER A 5 12.72 12.58 -14.38
N GLY A 6 13.66 12.97 -13.51
CA GLY A 6 13.60 14.21 -12.72
C GLY A 6 13.22 13.99 -11.26
N SER A 7 12.53 14.98 -10.67
CA SER A 7 12.13 14.96 -9.27
C SER A 7 10.68 15.46 -9.06
N LEU A 8 9.96 14.76 -8.19
CA LEU A 8 8.71 15.20 -7.59
C LEU A 8 8.93 15.28 -6.08
N ARG A 9 8.88 16.50 -5.53
CA ARG A 9 8.97 16.78 -4.10
C ARG A 9 7.92 17.80 -3.68
N TYR A 10 7.17 17.50 -2.62
CA TYR A 10 6.08 18.35 -2.12
C TYR A 10 5.04 18.66 -3.19
N VAL A 11 4.56 17.62 -3.87
CA VAL A 11 3.59 17.73 -4.97
C VAL A 11 2.24 17.22 -4.52
N GLN A 12 1.20 18.04 -4.67
CA GLN A 12 -0.20 17.65 -4.45
C GLN A 12 -0.94 17.60 -5.79
N VAL A 13 -1.56 16.46 -6.10
CA VAL A 13 -2.55 16.33 -7.19
C VAL A 13 -3.91 16.11 -6.57
N LYS A 14 -4.80 17.11 -6.69
CA LYS A 14 -6.15 17.09 -6.12
C LYS A 14 -7.17 17.07 -7.24
N TYR A 15 -8.27 16.33 -7.04
CA TYR A 15 -9.42 16.38 -7.94
C TYR A 15 -9.07 16.12 -9.41
N ALA A 16 -8.25 15.10 -9.68
CA ALA A 16 -7.75 14.77 -11.03
C ALA A 16 -8.86 14.38 -12.05
N GLY A 17 -10.12 14.44 -11.64
CA GLY A 17 -11.28 14.33 -12.50
C GLY A 17 -11.82 12.91 -12.67
N SER A 18 -12.83 12.82 -13.51
CA SER A 18 -13.50 11.59 -13.92
C SER A 18 -13.00 11.11 -15.29
N GLN A 19 -13.00 9.80 -15.49
CA GLN A 19 -12.62 9.15 -16.74
C GLN A 19 -13.22 9.84 -17.99
N PRO A 20 -12.40 10.43 -18.88
CA PRO A 20 -12.89 11.24 -20.00
C PRO A 20 -13.46 10.38 -21.14
N ALA A 21 -13.06 9.11 -21.23
CA ALA A 21 -13.58 8.14 -22.20
C ALA A 21 -13.38 6.69 -21.72
N ARG A 22 -14.18 5.75 -22.24
CA ARG A 22 -14.25 4.32 -21.81
C ARG A 22 -12.91 3.57 -21.80
N LEU A 23 -11.87 4.06 -22.48
CA LEU A 23 -10.57 3.38 -22.63
C LEU A 23 -9.40 4.06 -21.89
N PHE A 24 -9.59 5.22 -21.28
CA PHE A 24 -8.54 5.91 -20.52
C PHE A 24 -8.86 5.89 -19.02
N TYR A 25 -8.19 5.02 -18.27
CA TYR A 25 -8.30 5.02 -16.82
C TYR A 25 -7.36 6.08 -16.23
N LEU A 26 -7.94 7.18 -15.76
CA LEU A 26 -7.18 8.20 -15.03
C LEU A 26 -6.64 7.62 -13.72
N ARG A 27 -5.44 8.06 -13.34
CA ARG A 27 -4.91 8.05 -11.97
C ARG A 27 -4.44 9.48 -11.68
N GLY A 28 -4.33 9.88 -10.42
CA GLY A 28 -3.81 11.21 -10.09
C GLY A 28 -2.36 11.37 -10.56
N ILE A 29 -1.51 10.39 -10.26
CA ILE A 29 -0.15 10.28 -10.82
C ILE A 29 -0.01 8.92 -11.49
N PHE A 30 0.62 8.89 -12.67
CA PHE A 30 0.91 7.67 -13.40
C PHE A 30 2.40 7.61 -13.73
N PHE A 31 3.10 6.63 -13.15
CA PHE A 31 4.49 6.33 -13.45
C PHE A 31 4.55 5.15 -14.44
N GLY A 32 4.87 5.42 -15.70
CA GLY A 32 5.07 4.40 -16.73
C GLY A 32 6.54 4.15 -17.01
N GLY A 33 7.09 3.03 -16.54
CA GLY A 33 8.48 2.63 -16.83
C GLY A 33 9.56 3.53 -16.21
N VAL A 34 9.23 4.30 -15.18
CA VAL A 34 10.14 5.28 -14.56
C VAL A 34 11.26 4.58 -13.80
N GLY A 35 12.49 5.05 -13.98
CA GLY A 35 13.70 4.46 -13.39
C GLY A 35 13.99 4.90 -11.95
N SER A 36 14.80 4.11 -11.25
CA SER A 36 15.14 4.29 -9.83
C SER A 36 16.01 5.53 -9.53
N GLY A 37 16.55 6.21 -10.55
CA GLY A 37 17.25 7.49 -10.39
C GLY A 37 16.31 8.69 -10.30
N THR A 38 15.00 8.48 -10.46
CA THR A 38 13.97 9.51 -10.29
C THR A 38 13.66 9.68 -8.80
N THR A 39 13.60 10.93 -8.35
CA THR A 39 13.22 11.24 -6.96
C THR A 39 11.72 11.44 -6.86
N VAL A 40 11.05 10.65 -6.02
CA VAL A 40 9.61 10.83 -5.72
C VAL A 40 9.44 10.80 -4.20
N GLU A 41 9.30 11.96 -3.59
CA GLU A 41 9.18 12.07 -2.13
C GLU A 41 8.16 13.13 -1.75
N TYR A 42 7.41 12.97 -0.66
CA TYR A 42 6.39 13.95 -0.24
C TYR A 42 5.39 14.24 -1.37
N VAL A 43 4.69 13.20 -1.81
CA VAL A 43 3.69 13.30 -2.87
C VAL A 43 2.31 12.96 -2.33
N GLN A 44 1.33 13.79 -2.67
CA GLN A 44 -0.07 13.57 -2.31
C GLN A 44 -0.94 13.43 -3.56
N VAL A 45 -1.82 12.43 -3.54
CA VAL A 45 -2.97 12.38 -4.45
C VAL A 45 -4.27 12.34 -3.65
N HIS A 46 -5.15 13.30 -3.93
CA HIS A 46 -6.41 13.45 -3.22
C HIS A 46 -7.62 13.42 -4.17
N ASN A 47 -8.65 12.66 -3.76
CA ASN A 47 -9.97 12.67 -4.36
C ASN A 47 -10.01 12.40 -5.88
N THR A 48 -9.48 11.26 -6.32
CA THR A 48 -9.63 10.79 -7.71
C THR A 48 -10.80 9.80 -7.87
N THR A 49 -11.29 9.63 -9.10
CA THR A 49 -12.36 8.66 -9.43
C THR A 49 -11.87 7.23 -9.69
N ARG A 50 -10.57 6.99 -9.53
CA ARG A 50 -9.90 5.70 -9.75
C ARG A 50 -8.86 5.48 -8.65
N TYR A 51 -7.69 4.97 -9.01
CA TYR A 51 -6.57 4.86 -8.08
C TYR A 51 -5.82 6.19 -7.99
N GLY A 52 -5.28 6.51 -6.82
CA GLY A 52 -4.51 7.73 -6.64
C GLY A 52 -3.19 7.71 -7.42
N ILE A 53 -2.33 6.72 -7.19
CA ILE A 53 -1.04 6.59 -7.87
C ILE A 53 -0.95 5.26 -8.61
N GLY A 54 -0.55 5.29 -9.87
CA GLY A 54 -0.24 4.11 -10.67
C GLY A 54 1.26 3.91 -10.86
N TYR A 55 1.76 2.71 -10.56
CA TYR A 55 3.12 2.26 -10.84
C TYR A 55 3.08 1.15 -11.91
N PHE A 56 3.43 1.49 -13.15
CA PHE A 56 3.24 0.64 -14.33
C PHE A 56 4.62 0.34 -14.94
N GLY A 57 5.21 -0.78 -14.55
CA GLY A 57 6.60 -1.11 -14.88
C GLY A 57 7.61 -0.15 -14.25
N GLY A 58 8.90 -0.38 -14.51
CA GLY A 58 9.98 0.45 -13.99
C GLY A 58 10.40 0.11 -12.55
N THR A 59 11.25 0.96 -12.00
CA THR A 59 11.95 0.76 -10.72
C THR A 59 12.00 2.03 -9.86
N VAL A 60 11.24 3.07 -10.21
CA VAL A 60 11.14 4.30 -9.40
C VAL A 60 10.83 3.94 -7.96
N ASN A 61 11.52 4.57 -7.03
CA ASN A 61 11.22 4.43 -5.62
C ASN A 61 10.43 5.64 -5.13
N SER A 62 9.58 5.48 -4.12
CA SER A 62 8.82 6.58 -3.54
C SER A 62 8.83 6.56 -2.02
N ARG A 63 8.92 7.74 -1.38
CA ARG A 63 8.89 7.88 0.08
C ARG A 63 7.92 8.96 0.52
N ARG A 64 7.21 8.78 1.64
CA ARG A 64 6.27 9.78 2.20
C ARG A 64 5.16 10.10 1.19
N VAL A 65 4.31 9.10 0.98
CA VAL A 65 3.24 9.10 -0.01
C VAL A 65 1.90 9.18 0.71
N VAL A 66 1.09 10.17 0.35
CA VAL A 66 -0.25 10.36 0.94
C VAL A 66 -1.29 10.21 -0.15
N VAL A 67 -2.23 9.29 0.03
CA VAL A 67 -3.23 8.98 -0.99
C VAL A 67 -4.57 8.85 -0.29
N THR A 68 -5.47 9.80 -0.54
CA THR A 68 -6.70 9.92 0.25
C THR A 68 -7.92 10.16 -0.61
N GLY A 69 -9.04 9.58 -0.18
CA GLY A 69 -10.35 9.81 -0.78
C GLY A 69 -10.46 9.29 -2.21
N ASN A 70 -9.69 8.29 -2.63
CA ASN A 70 -9.80 7.75 -3.99
C ASN A 70 -10.93 6.73 -4.12
N ASP A 71 -11.54 6.59 -5.30
CA ASP A 71 -12.72 5.74 -5.50
C ASP A 71 -12.41 4.25 -5.69
N ALA A 72 -11.31 3.91 -6.39
CA ALA A 72 -10.99 2.52 -6.72
C ALA A 72 -9.89 1.93 -5.82
N GLY A 73 -9.14 2.79 -5.14
CA GLY A 73 -7.99 2.40 -4.32
C GLY A 73 -6.93 3.49 -4.25
N GLN A 74 -5.85 3.22 -3.52
CA GLN A 74 -4.75 4.16 -3.34
C GLN A 74 -3.66 3.93 -4.37
N LEU A 75 -3.14 2.70 -4.45
CA LEU A 75 -2.03 2.32 -5.34
C LEU A 75 -2.47 1.26 -6.36
N ASP A 76 -2.18 1.49 -7.63
CA ASP A 76 -2.34 0.53 -8.72
C ASP A 76 -0.98 0.14 -9.26
N ILE A 77 -0.51 -1.06 -8.90
CA ILE A 77 0.82 -1.57 -9.21
C ILE A 77 0.71 -2.67 -10.26
N ASN A 78 1.31 -2.45 -11.42
CA ASN A 78 1.06 -3.27 -12.60
C ASN A 78 2.26 -3.32 -13.56
N TYR A 79 2.16 -4.18 -14.57
CA TYR A 79 3.10 -4.32 -15.69
C TYR A 79 4.56 -4.48 -15.26
N GLY A 80 4.81 -5.34 -14.26
CA GLY A 80 6.16 -5.73 -13.87
C GLY A 80 6.94 -4.67 -13.10
N TYR A 81 6.28 -3.78 -12.37
CA TYR A 81 6.96 -2.82 -11.48
C TYR A 81 7.77 -3.54 -10.38
N ARG A 82 8.98 -3.03 -10.10
CA ARG A 82 9.93 -3.63 -9.14
C ARG A 82 10.59 -2.60 -8.20
N GLY A 83 9.95 -1.47 -7.96
CA GLY A 83 10.45 -0.42 -7.06
C GLY A 83 10.06 -0.61 -5.60
N SER A 84 10.58 0.26 -4.74
CA SER A 84 10.29 0.34 -3.31
C SER A 84 9.44 1.55 -2.97
N ILE A 85 8.43 1.39 -2.11
CA ILE A 85 7.54 2.45 -1.65
C ILE A 85 7.54 2.42 -0.12
N GLN A 86 7.81 3.56 0.53
CA GLN A 86 7.90 3.66 2.00
C GLN A 86 7.14 4.86 2.58
N TYR A 87 6.54 4.69 3.77
CA TYR A 87 5.74 5.71 4.47
C TYR A 87 4.50 6.09 3.65
N VAL A 88 3.51 5.20 3.62
CA VAL A 88 2.27 5.39 2.86
C VAL A 88 1.09 5.58 3.79
N ILE A 89 0.49 6.76 3.77
CA ILE A 89 -0.83 7.00 4.37
C ILE A 89 -1.87 6.82 3.26
N GLY A 90 -2.68 5.77 3.36
CA GLY A 90 -3.76 5.48 2.44
C GLY A 90 -5.11 5.52 3.14
N ILE A 91 -6.00 6.43 2.75
CA ILE A 91 -7.35 6.52 3.35
C ILE A 91 -8.40 6.44 2.26
N GLN A 92 -9.22 5.40 2.29
CA GLN A 92 -10.26 5.16 1.29
C GLN A 92 -11.41 6.18 1.42
N ARG A 93 -12.03 6.54 0.28
CA ARG A 93 -13.28 7.31 0.30
C ARG A 93 -14.40 6.47 0.87
N ARG A 94 -15.21 7.06 1.74
CA ARG A 94 -16.41 6.41 2.28
C ARG A 94 -17.38 6.03 1.15
N GLY A 95 -17.90 4.81 1.19
CA GLY A 95 -18.87 4.32 0.21
C GLY A 95 -18.32 4.02 -1.18
N SER A 96 -17.00 4.16 -1.41
CA SER A 96 -16.33 3.69 -2.62
C SER A 96 -15.92 2.23 -2.50
N GLY A 97 -15.23 1.67 -3.50
CA GLY A 97 -14.84 0.25 -3.46
C GLY A 97 -13.52 -0.04 -4.14
N GLY A 98 -13.23 -1.32 -4.39
CA GLY A 98 -11.94 -1.72 -4.96
C GLY A 98 -10.91 -2.01 -3.86
N SER A 99 -9.62 -2.01 -4.21
CA SER A 99 -8.58 -2.42 -3.27
C SER A 99 -7.67 -1.25 -2.93
N SER A 100 -7.33 -1.03 -1.66
CA SER A 100 -6.41 0.05 -1.28
C SER A 100 -5.08 -0.06 -2.04
N VAL A 101 -4.57 -1.28 -2.20
CA VAL A 101 -3.45 -1.58 -3.10
C VAL A 101 -3.82 -2.75 -4.01
N GLY A 102 -3.77 -2.53 -5.32
CA GLY A 102 -3.89 -3.59 -6.32
C GLY A 102 -2.54 -3.91 -6.95
N VAL A 103 -2.13 -5.18 -6.95
CA VAL A 103 -0.86 -5.62 -7.55
C VAL A 103 -1.09 -6.74 -8.55
N SER A 104 -0.58 -6.57 -9.77
CA SER A 104 -0.81 -7.54 -10.86
C SER A 104 0.28 -7.56 -11.92
N SER A 105 0.12 -8.46 -12.90
CA SER A 105 0.95 -8.59 -14.11
C SER A 105 2.45 -8.72 -13.80
N GLY A 106 2.80 -9.71 -12.98
CA GLY A 106 4.21 -10.01 -12.67
C GLY A 106 4.94 -8.95 -11.85
N SER A 107 4.22 -7.98 -11.27
CA SER A 107 4.83 -6.93 -10.46
C SER A 107 5.33 -7.49 -9.13
N ASN A 108 6.47 -6.98 -8.68
CA ASN A 108 7.12 -7.36 -7.42
C ASN A 108 7.57 -6.11 -6.66
N PRO A 109 6.62 -5.31 -6.13
CA PRO A 109 6.95 -4.13 -5.34
C PRO A 109 7.51 -4.53 -3.97
N THR A 110 8.34 -3.67 -3.39
CA THR A 110 8.54 -3.66 -1.93
C THR A 110 7.75 -2.51 -1.33
N LEU A 111 6.77 -2.79 -0.47
CA LEU A 111 5.97 -1.79 0.23
C LEU A 111 6.25 -1.87 1.73
N SER A 112 6.82 -0.81 2.31
CA SER A 112 7.19 -0.74 3.72
C SER A 112 6.51 0.41 4.44
N ASN A 113 6.21 0.28 5.73
CA ASN A 113 5.69 1.38 6.56
C ASN A 113 4.46 2.04 5.94
N PHE A 114 3.38 1.27 5.88
CA PHE A 114 2.12 1.74 5.31
C PHE A 114 1.01 1.64 6.35
N THR A 115 0.10 2.61 6.34
CA THR A 115 -1.15 2.58 7.08
C THR A 115 -2.28 2.74 6.05
N LEU A 116 -3.02 1.66 5.81
CA LEU A 116 -4.13 1.61 4.87
C LEU A 116 -5.43 1.50 5.66
N ILE A 117 -6.28 2.52 5.53
CA ILE A 117 -7.51 2.68 6.28
C ILE A 117 -8.68 2.68 5.31
N GLY A 118 -9.51 1.66 5.41
CA GLY A 118 -10.80 1.61 4.73
C GLY A 118 -11.84 2.52 5.39
N LYS A 119 -13.11 2.33 5.07
CA LYS A 119 -14.23 3.03 5.74
C LYS A 119 -15.37 2.10 6.16
N GLY A 120 -15.10 0.79 6.19
CA GLY A 120 -15.97 -0.28 6.68
C GLY A 120 -17.31 -0.47 5.95
N ASP A 121 -17.68 0.44 5.04
CA ASP A 121 -19.08 0.64 4.65
C ASP A 121 -19.46 0.23 3.23
N ARG A 122 -18.55 -0.38 2.46
CA ARG A 122 -18.82 -1.06 1.19
C ARG A 122 -17.60 -1.88 0.78
N SER A 123 -17.81 -2.80 -0.17
CA SER A 123 -16.82 -3.75 -0.70
C SER A 123 -15.41 -3.17 -0.91
N GLY A 124 -14.40 -3.79 -0.33
CA GLY A 124 -13.01 -3.51 -0.67
C GLY A 124 -12.02 -4.45 0.00
N ASP A 125 -10.85 -4.58 -0.60
CA ASP A 125 -9.74 -5.37 -0.08
C ASP A 125 -8.59 -4.42 0.29
N GLY A 126 -7.92 -4.62 1.40
CA GLY A 126 -6.73 -3.82 1.73
C GLY A 126 -5.63 -3.98 0.68
N ILE A 127 -5.12 -5.20 0.51
CA ILE A 127 -4.16 -5.55 -0.54
C ILE A 127 -4.72 -6.69 -1.39
N ARG A 128 -4.76 -6.49 -2.71
CA ARG A 128 -5.13 -7.51 -3.69
C ARG A 128 -3.94 -7.88 -4.55
N VAL A 129 -3.57 -9.16 -4.57
CA VAL A 129 -2.47 -9.72 -5.38
C VAL A 129 -3.02 -10.74 -6.38
N ARG A 130 -2.57 -10.67 -7.64
CA ARG A 130 -3.03 -11.55 -8.72
C ARG A 130 -2.06 -11.57 -9.91
N ALA A 131 -2.34 -12.43 -10.90
CA ALA A 131 -1.69 -12.44 -12.22
C ALA A 131 -0.15 -12.37 -12.17
N GLY A 132 0.48 -13.32 -11.49
CA GLY A 132 1.93 -13.47 -11.32
C GLY A 132 2.58 -12.46 -10.37
N ALA A 133 1.80 -11.62 -9.69
CA ALA A 133 2.35 -10.68 -8.72
C ALA A 133 2.89 -11.42 -7.50
N THR A 134 4.10 -11.07 -7.07
CA THR A 134 4.71 -11.57 -5.83
C THR A 134 4.66 -10.46 -4.79
N GLY A 135 5.66 -9.58 -4.75
CA GLY A 135 5.66 -8.43 -3.88
C GLY A 135 6.01 -8.77 -2.43
N PHE A 136 6.61 -7.79 -1.75
CA PHE A 136 7.00 -7.89 -0.35
C PHE A 136 6.39 -6.72 0.42
N TYR A 137 5.47 -7.03 1.34
CA TYR A 137 4.71 -6.05 2.11
C TYR A 137 5.15 -6.16 3.57
N MET A 138 5.70 -5.08 4.11
CA MET A 138 6.33 -5.12 5.42
C MET A 138 6.02 -3.91 6.30
N ASN A 139 6.08 -4.10 7.62
CA ASN A 139 5.93 -3.06 8.64
C ASN A 139 4.65 -2.23 8.41
N GLY A 140 3.51 -2.88 8.26
CA GLY A 140 2.28 -2.23 7.80
C GLY A 140 1.10 -2.37 8.76
N VAL A 141 0.09 -1.53 8.57
CA VAL A 141 -1.20 -1.61 9.24
C VAL A 141 -2.29 -1.56 8.18
N LEU A 142 -3.21 -2.53 8.20
CA LEU A 142 -4.44 -2.50 7.44
C LEU A 142 -5.61 -2.53 8.42
N THR A 143 -6.46 -1.52 8.35
CA THR A 143 -7.64 -1.42 9.21
C THR A 143 -8.83 -0.85 8.47
N ASP A 144 -10.03 -1.08 9.00
CA ASP A 144 -11.32 -0.57 8.50
C ASP A 144 -11.64 -0.92 7.04
N GLU A 145 -10.86 -1.79 6.41
CA GLU A 145 -11.20 -2.40 5.14
C GLU A 145 -12.28 -3.46 5.35
N ARG A 146 -13.06 -3.78 4.30
CA ARG A 146 -13.99 -4.90 4.41
C ARG A 146 -13.23 -6.21 4.55
N PHE A 147 -12.16 -6.43 3.79
CA PHE A 147 -11.26 -7.57 4.00
C PHE A 147 -9.83 -7.09 3.89
N CYS A 148 -8.91 -7.66 4.65
CA CYS A 148 -7.52 -7.22 4.61
C CYS A 148 -6.83 -7.61 3.31
N LEU A 149 -7.08 -8.83 2.82
CA LEU A 149 -6.38 -9.41 1.71
C LEU A 149 -7.34 -10.00 0.68
N ARG A 150 -6.96 -9.85 -0.58
CA ARG A 150 -7.43 -10.70 -1.67
C ARG A 150 -6.24 -11.34 -2.36
N TYR A 151 -5.91 -12.53 -1.90
CA TYR A 151 -4.80 -13.32 -2.43
C TYR A 151 -5.35 -14.24 -3.51
N GLU A 152 -5.29 -13.89 -4.78
CA GLU A 152 -5.88 -14.74 -5.83
C GLU A 152 -4.97 -15.91 -6.19
N ARG A 153 -5.54 -17.05 -6.60
CA ARG A 153 -4.79 -18.22 -7.09
C ARG A 153 -3.78 -17.89 -8.18
N GLY A 154 -4.04 -16.85 -8.97
CA GLY A 154 -3.12 -16.40 -10.00
C GLY A 154 -1.95 -15.56 -9.48
N ALA A 155 -1.83 -15.28 -8.19
CA ALA A 155 -0.65 -14.62 -7.61
C ALA A 155 0.53 -15.59 -7.50
N GLY A 156 1.74 -15.07 -7.28
CA GLY A 156 2.92 -15.89 -7.07
C GLY A 156 3.48 -16.53 -8.33
N ASP A 157 4.15 -17.66 -8.14
CA ASP A 157 4.75 -18.48 -9.21
C ASP A 157 3.73 -19.43 -9.87
N GLY A 158 2.48 -19.45 -9.39
CA GLY A 158 1.43 -20.32 -9.89
C GLY A 158 1.54 -21.77 -9.43
N VAL A 159 2.42 -22.06 -8.47
CA VAL A 159 2.51 -23.35 -7.77
C VAL A 159 1.55 -23.35 -6.57
N GLU A 160 0.95 -24.49 -6.27
CA GLU A 160 0.08 -24.61 -5.09
C GLU A 160 0.90 -24.53 -3.80
N GLY A 161 0.43 -23.72 -2.85
CA GLY A 161 1.09 -23.49 -1.57
C GLY A 161 2.00 -22.26 -1.58
N PHE A 162 2.48 -21.88 -0.40
CA PHE A 162 3.29 -20.69 -0.22
C PHE A 162 4.79 -21.02 -0.27
N THR A 163 5.50 -20.37 -1.19
CA THR A 163 6.95 -20.44 -1.36
C THR A 163 7.59 -19.07 -1.08
N PRO A 164 8.36 -18.93 0.03
CA PRO A 164 9.05 -17.69 0.33
C PRO A 164 9.94 -17.18 -0.83
N GLY A 165 9.72 -15.93 -1.24
CA GLY A 165 10.47 -15.29 -2.33
C GLY A 165 9.89 -15.50 -3.73
N SER A 166 9.06 -16.52 -3.92
CA SER A 166 8.29 -16.76 -5.15
C SER A 166 6.86 -16.27 -5.04
N ASP A 167 6.33 -16.18 -3.82
CA ASP A 167 4.97 -15.73 -3.53
C ASP A 167 4.91 -14.37 -2.83
N PRO A 168 3.77 -13.66 -2.94
CA PRO A 168 3.46 -12.52 -2.08
C PRO A 168 3.68 -12.83 -0.60
N ALA A 169 4.53 -12.04 0.04
CA ALA A 169 4.87 -12.23 1.45
C ALA A 169 4.55 -10.98 2.28
N PHE A 170 3.96 -11.22 3.44
CA PHE A 170 3.59 -10.21 4.43
C PHE A 170 4.44 -10.39 5.68
N ARG A 171 5.04 -9.32 6.19
CA ARG A 171 5.94 -9.37 7.35
C ARG A 171 5.76 -8.16 8.27
N SER A 172 5.43 -8.38 9.54
CA SER A 172 5.15 -7.34 10.53
C SER A 172 3.99 -6.46 10.09
N VAL A 173 2.92 -7.10 9.63
CA VAL A 173 1.69 -6.44 9.21
C VAL A 173 0.59 -6.71 10.24
N LEU A 174 -0.01 -5.65 10.77
CA LEU A 174 -1.21 -5.71 11.59
C LEU A 174 -2.44 -5.72 10.69
N PHE A 175 -3.26 -6.75 10.82
CA PHE A 175 -4.48 -6.97 10.06
C PHE A 175 -5.70 -6.85 10.97
N ASP A 176 -6.45 -5.75 10.85
CA ASP A 176 -7.65 -5.47 11.62
C ASP A 176 -8.80 -5.00 10.72
N CYS A 177 -9.31 -5.91 9.89
CA CYS A 177 -10.35 -5.60 8.91
C CYS A 177 -11.71 -6.17 9.31
N VAL A 178 -12.78 -5.44 9.00
CA VAL A 178 -14.15 -5.67 9.50
C VAL A 178 -14.69 -7.06 9.13
N GLY A 179 -14.49 -7.49 7.89
CA GLY A 179 -14.93 -8.79 7.39
C GLY A 179 -13.87 -9.89 7.53
N GLY A 180 -12.75 -9.60 8.18
CA GLY A 180 -11.65 -10.54 8.41
C GLY A 180 -10.56 -10.51 7.35
N LEU A 181 -9.74 -11.56 7.36
CA LEU A 181 -8.47 -11.56 6.64
C LEU A 181 -8.63 -11.68 5.12
N PHE A 182 -9.49 -12.57 4.62
CA PHE A 182 -9.60 -12.87 3.19
C PHE A 182 -10.99 -12.63 2.63
N SER A 183 -11.06 -11.99 1.46
CA SER A 183 -12.30 -11.88 0.70
C SER A 183 -12.58 -13.08 -0.19
N THR A 184 -13.82 -13.20 -0.65
CA THR A 184 -14.26 -14.23 -1.60
C THR A 184 -13.44 -14.19 -2.89
N GLY A 185 -13.01 -15.36 -3.36
CA GLY A 185 -12.14 -15.51 -4.53
C GLY A 185 -10.65 -15.52 -4.20
N SER A 186 -10.29 -15.43 -2.92
CA SER A 186 -8.93 -15.70 -2.46
C SER A 186 -8.61 -17.19 -2.46
N ASP A 187 -7.38 -17.54 -2.80
CA ASP A 187 -6.72 -18.76 -2.36
C ASP A 187 -6.34 -18.61 -0.89
N THR A 188 -7.28 -18.96 -0.01
CA THR A 188 -7.11 -18.80 1.43
C THR A 188 -6.03 -19.71 2.00
N THR A 189 -5.75 -20.86 1.37
CA THR A 189 -4.72 -21.79 1.85
C THR A 189 -3.34 -21.18 1.68
N THR A 190 -3.02 -20.75 0.46
CA THR A 190 -1.74 -20.11 0.15
C THR A 190 -1.61 -18.77 0.87
N GLY A 191 -2.67 -17.96 0.85
CA GLY A 191 -2.69 -16.68 1.54
C GLY A 191 -2.47 -16.81 3.05
N GLN A 192 -3.11 -17.77 3.71
CA GLN A 192 -2.94 -18.00 5.15
C GLN A 192 -1.51 -18.46 5.45
N ALA A 193 -0.94 -19.36 4.64
CA ALA A 193 0.45 -19.79 4.79
C ALA A 193 1.45 -18.63 4.60
N ALA A 194 1.15 -17.66 3.73
CA ALA A 194 1.96 -16.46 3.55
C ALA A 194 1.93 -15.54 4.79
N VAL A 195 0.76 -15.42 5.43
CA VAL A 195 0.55 -14.63 6.66
C VAL A 195 1.19 -15.31 7.87
N ASP A 196 1.10 -16.63 7.99
CA ASP A 196 1.60 -17.41 9.12
C ASP A 196 3.07 -17.86 8.96
N ALA A 197 3.72 -17.46 7.87
CA ALA A 197 5.08 -17.87 7.56
C ALA A 197 6.04 -17.59 8.74
N ALA A 198 7.00 -18.50 8.96
CA ALA A 198 7.94 -18.38 10.06
C ALA A 198 8.70 -17.04 10.04
N GLY A 199 8.78 -16.39 11.19
CA GLY A 199 9.40 -15.07 11.33
C GLY A 199 8.60 -13.92 10.73
N ALA A 200 7.32 -14.15 10.40
CA ALA A 200 6.51 -13.11 9.79
C ALA A 200 6.12 -11.98 10.73
N ASN A 201 5.96 -12.23 12.03
CA ASN A 201 5.50 -11.22 13.02
C ASN A 201 4.19 -10.51 12.64
N ASN A 202 3.37 -11.11 11.76
CA ASN A 202 2.06 -10.55 11.43
C ASN A 202 1.12 -10.68 12.63
N VAL A 203 0.22 -9.73 12.77
CA VAL A 203 -0.78 -9.69 13.85
C VAL A 203 -2.16 -9.80 13.21
N THR A 204 -2.94 -10.78 13.68
CA THR A 204 -4.34 -10.99 13.26
C THR A 204 -5.20 -11.18 14.51
N GLY A 205 -6.48 -10.83 14.44
CA GLY A 205 -7.42 -11.00 15.56
C GLY A 205 -7.17 -10.08 16.76
N VAL A 206 -6.35 -9.04 16.59
CA VAL A 206 -6.10 -7.98 17.58
C VAL A 206 -6.54 -6.67 16.95
N ALA A 207 -7.39 -5.92 17.65
CA ALA A 207 -7.84 -4.62 17.21
C ALA A 207 -6.68 -3.61 17.23
N ASN A 208 -6.61 -2.77 16.21
CA ASN A 208 -5.69 -1.65 16.12
C ASN A 208 -6.00 -0.59 17.20
N THR A 209 -5.03 0.26 17.51
CA THR A 209 -5.18 1.40 18.42
C THR A 209 -4.79 2.72 17.77
N LEU A 210 -4.96 2.82 16.44
CA LEU A 210 -4.62 4.04 15.72
C LEU A 210 -5.43 5.24 16.21
N GLU A 211 -4.75 6.38 16.36
CA GLU A 211 -5.39 7.69 16.44
C GLU A 211 -5.40 8.29 15.02
N GLY A 212 -6.49 8.05 14.28
CA GLY A 212 -6.53 8.33 12.85
C GLY A 212 -5.62 7.37 12.09
N PHE A 213 -4.46 7.85 11.63
CA PHE A 213 -3.41 7.04 10.99
C PHE A 213 -2.10 6.97 11.79
N VAL A 214 -2.08 7.61 12.96
CA VAL A 214 -0.93 7.63 13.88
C VAL A 214 -0.99 6.39 14.76
N ASN A 215 0.13 5.69 14.90
CA ASN A 215 0.22 4.49 15.72
C ASN A 215 -0.14 4.73 17.19
N GLY A 216 -0.86 3.76 17.77
CA GLY A 216 -1.07 3.65 19.20
C GLY A 216 -0.21 2.55 19.82
N SER A 217 -0.65 2.09 20.98
CA SER A 217 0.06 1.10 21.81
C SER A 217 0.18 -0.29 21.17
N VAL A 218 -0.84 -0.75 20.45
CA VAL A 218 -0.83 -2.08 19.79
C VAL A 218 0.17 -2.07 18.65
N GLU A 219 0.15 -1.05 17.79
CA GLU A 219 1.07 -0.92 16.66
C GLU A 219 2.51 -0.81 17.14
N THR A 220 2.75 -0.03 18.20
CA THR A 220 4.06 0.14 18.83
C THR A 220 4.61 -1.19 19.38
N GLY A 221 3.75 -2.10 19.82
CA GLY A 221 4.13 -3.42 20.33
C GLY A 221 4.52 -4.43 19.25
N VAL A 222 4.26 -4.15 17.97
CA VAL A 222 4.55 -5.09 16.88
C VAL A 222 6.03 -5.06 16.53
N ARG A 223 6.69 -6.22 16.63
CA ARG A 223 8.07 -6.40 16.20
C ARG A 223 8.21 -6.12 14.70
N THR A 224 9.14 -5.27 14.30
CA THR A 224 9.39 -4.95 12.90
C THR A 224 10.23 -5.98 12.15
N THR A 225 10.12 -5.95 10.83
CA THR A 225 10.97 -6.65 9.87
C THR A 225 11.99 -5.69 9.28
N PRO A 226 13.28 -6.05 9.23
CA PRO A 226 14.29 -5.22 8.58
C PRO A 226 14.12 -5.20 7.06
N ALA A 227 14.62 -4.16 6.40
CA ALA A 227 14.62 -4.06 4.94
C ALA A 227 15.30 -5.30 4.31
N PRO A 228 14.83 -5.77 3.13
CA PRO A 228 15.46 -6.87 2.42
C PRO A 228 16.95 -6.61 2.16
N ARG A 229 17.77 -7.65 2.28
CA ARG A 229 19.22 -7.55 2.04
C ARG A 229 19.48 -6.96 0.64
N GLY A 230 20.29 -5.91 0.59
CA GLY A 230 20.65 -5.22 -0.65
C GLY A 230 19.68 -4.10 -1.06
N ASN A 231 18.56 -3.91 -0.36
CA ASN A 231 17.76 -2.71 -0.51
C ASN A 231 18.46 -1.54 0.20
N THR A 232 18.90 -0.54 -0.56
CA THR A 232 19.56 0.69 -0.05
C THR A 232 18.63 1.89 -0.02
N PHE A 233 17.38 1.74 -0.48
CA PHE A 233 16.40 2.82 -0.52
C PHE A 233 15.60 2.92 0.77
N LEU A 234 15.20 1.80 1.38
CA LEU A 234 14.35 1.83 2.57
C LEU A 234 15.11 2.37 3.78
N GLU A 235 14.54 3.36 4.46
CA GLU A 235 15.00 3.81 5.77
C GLU A 235 14.74 2.68 6.79
N THR A 236 15.70 2.43 7.67
CA THR A 236 15.53 1.44 8.75
C THR A 236 14.77 2.06 9.90
N VAL A 237 13.69 1.41 10.33
CA VAL A 237 12.82 1.88 11.43
C VAL A 237 12.47 0.75 12.40
N ASP A 238 12.05 1.15 13.60
CA ASP A 238 11.70 0.29 14.74
C ASP A 238 10.19 0.22 15.01
N TYR A 239 9.35 0.68 14.06
CA TYR A 239 7.88 0.64 14.15
C TYR A 239 7.22 0.14 12.84
N ILE A 240 6.00 -0.40 12.95
CA ILE A 240 5.11 -0.70 11.81
C ILE A 240 4.21 0.50 11.51
N GLY A 241 3.54 0.56 10.36
CA GLY A 241 2.68 1.70 10.01
C GLY A 241 3.47 2.86 9.43
N ALA A 242 2.74 3.86 8.93
CA ALA A 242 3.29 5.01 8.21
C ALA A 242 3.79 6.15 9.11
N VAL A 243 3.29 6.23 10.36
CA VAL A 243 3.61 7.30 11.31
C VAL A 243 3.86 6.69 12.68
N LYS A 244 5.03 6.95 13.27
CA LYS A 244 5.48 6.27 14.49
C LYS A 244 4.63 6.56 15.72
N ASN A 245 4.29 7.82 15.92
CA ASN A 245 3.62 8.39 17.09
C ASN A 245 3.27 9.86 16.79
N ALA A 246 2.76 10.58 17.79
CA ALA A 246 2.37 11.99 17.64
C ALA A 246 3.53 12.95 17.39
N GLU A 247 4.77 12.58 17.73
CA GLU A 247 5.97 13.42 17.50
C GLU A 247 6.54 13.28 16.08
N ASP A 248 6.29 12.16 15.41
CA ASP A 248 6.56 12.04 13.98
C ASP A 248 5.49 12.85 13.25
N THR A 249 5.84 13.91 12.51
CA THR A 249 4.91 14.87 11.90
C THR A 249 5.11 15.06 10.39
N TRP A 250 5.68 14.07 9.70
CA TRP A 250 6.18 14.24 8.32
C TRP A 250 5.12 14.63 7.27
N TRP A 251 3.82 14.44 7.53
CA TRP A 251 2.71 14.81 6.63
C TRP A 251 2.26 16.26 6.82
N GLN A 252 2.64 16.91 7.92
CA GLN A 252 2.16 18.24 8.28
C GLN A 252 2.77 19.33 7.38
N GLY A 253 2.01 20.40 7.15
CA GLY A 253 2.47 21.60 6.43
C GLY A 253 2.58 21.48 4.90
N TRP A 254 2.30 20.31 4.33
CA TRP A 254 2.28 20.13 2.86
C TRP A 254 1.16 19.22 2.35
N THR A 255 0.47 18.49 3.23
CA THR A 255 -0.71 17.70 2.87
C THR A 255 -2.00 18.48 3.16
N CYS A 256 -3.09 18.12 2.49
CA CYS A 256 -4.44 18.55 2.86
C CYS A 256 -5.33 17.33 3.17
N GLY A 257 -6.45 17.56 3.85
CA GLY A 257 -7.50 16.59 4.13
C GLY A 257 -7.16 15.54 5.19
N LEU A 258 -6.00 15.69 5.85
CA LEU A 258 -5.57 14.87 6.98
C LEU A 258 -5.74 15.59 8.33
N GLU A 259 -5.84 16.91 8.32
CA GLU A 259 -5.93 17.75 9.51
C GLU A 259 -7.15 18.67 9.38
N GLU A 260 -7.83 18.96 10.50
CA GLU A 260 -8.99 19.87 10.50
C GLU A 260 -8.63 21.27 9.99
N SER A 261 -7.37 21.68 10.19
CA SER A 261 -6.84 22.97 9.75
C SER A 261 -6.65 23.09 8.23
N ASP A 262 -6.64 21.98 7.48
CA ASP A 262 -6.52 21.99 6.02
C ASP A 262 -7.45 20.92 5.42
N PRO A 263 -8.73 21.21 5.14
CA PRO A 263 -9.72 20.18 4.80
C PRO A 263 -9.62 19.56 3.39
N CYS A 264 -8.84 20.15 2.47
CA CYS A 264 -9.09 20.05 1.02
C CYS A 264 -10.54 20.42 0.61
#